data_AF-A0AA39C9C6-F1
#
_entry.id   AF-A0AA39C9C6-F1
#
_cell.length_a   1.000
_cell.length_b   1.000
_cell.length_c   1.000
_cell.angle_alpha   90.00
_cell.angle_beta   90.00
_cell.angle_gamma   90.00
#
_symmetry.space_group_name_H-M   'P 1'
#
loop_
_entity.id
_entity.type
_entity.pdbx_description
1 polymer ?
#
loop_
_entity_poly.entity_id
_entity_poly.type
_entity_poly.pdbx_seq_one_letter_code
_entity_poly.pdbx_strand_id
1 'polypeptide(L)'
;MTPFIGEKTIYMNYVSCYKYEKRNEKIVKSAVPELNCKAHEESDTKKIFHVCHIDFDANITIRCSDTDILIILLDNLHHIKRNLTISILFGTGNNKMPTNWINISDESYDPH
;
A
#
# COMPACT_ATOMS: atom_id res chain seq x y z
N MET A 1 19.55 2.39 -17.23
CA MET A 1 19.37 1.50 -16.05
C MET A 1 18.14 0.66 -16.34
N THR A 2 18.28 -0.64 -16.58
CA THR A 2 17.13 -1.51 -16.89
C THR A 2 16.35 -1.76 -15.61
N PRO A 3 15.04 -1.46 -15.53
CA PRO A 3 14.28 -1.68 -14.31
C PRO A 3 14.21 -3.18 -13.98
N PHE A 4 14.88 -3.58 -12.89
CA PHE A 4 14.89 -4.95 -12.38
C PHE A 4 13.85 -5.09 -11.26
N ILE A 5 12.76 -5.81 -11.54
CA ILE A 5 11.70 -6.11 -10.56
C ILE A 5 12.15 -7.20 -9.56
N GLY A 6 13.07 -8.09 -9.97
CA GLY A 6 13.45 -9.25 -9.15
C GLY A 6 12.25 -10.17 -8.89
N GLU A 7 12.16 -10.72 -7.68
CA GLU A 7 11.02 -11.53 -7.21
C GLU A 7 9.88 -10.68 -6.60
N LYS A 8 9.93 -9.35 -6.76
CA LYS A 8 8.91 -8.46 -6.20
C LYS A 8 7.64 -8.50 -7.02
N THR A 9 6.52 -8.37 -6.33
CA THR A 9 5.24 -8.04 -6.93
C THR A 9 5.04 -6.53 -6.92
N ILE A 10 4.66 -5.95 -8.06
CA ILE A 10 4.30 -4.52 -8.17
C ILE A 10 2.81 -4.42 -8.48
N TYR A 11 2.09 -3.65 -7.66
CA TYR A 11 0.72 -3.25 -7.96
C TYR A 11 0.71 -1.83 -8.53
N MET A 12 -0.03 -1.63 -9.60
CA MET A 12 -0.16 -0.33 -10.27
C MET A 12 -1.63 0.00 -10.49
N ASN A 13 -2.03 1.21 -10.10
CA ASN A 13 -3.38 1.74 -10.28
C ASN A 13 -3.30 3.00 -11.15
N TYR A 14 -4.00 3.02 -12.29
CA TYR A 14 -4.16 4.20 -13.15
C TYR A 14 -5.60 4.32 -13.65
N VAL A 15 -5.94 3.58 -14.71
CA VAL A 15 -7.34 3.38 -15.19
C VAL A 15 -7.93 2.11 -14.59
N SER A 16 -7.07 1.13 -14.32
CA SER A 16 -7.43 -0.10 -13.62
C SER A 16 -6.23 -0.58 -12.80
N CYS A 17 -6.48 -1.49 -11.88
CA CYS A 17 -5.50 -2.12 -11.03
C CYS A 17 -4.88 -3.33 -11.72
N TYR A 18 -3.55 -3.33 -11.77
CA TYR A 18 -2.76 -4.40 -12.36
C TYR A 18 -1.70 -4.86 -11.37
N LYS A 19 -1.38 -6.15 -11.45
CA LYS A 19 -0.27 -6.80 -10.76
C LYS A 19 0.80 -7.16 -11.79
N TYR A 20 2.05 -6.87 -11.45
CA TYR A 20 3.22 -7.23 -12.23
C TYR A 20 4.10 -8.12 -11.36
N GLU A 21 4.40 -9.33 -11.84
CA GLU A 21 5.24 -10.29 -11.14
C GLU A 21 6.16 -11.02 -12.12
N LYS A 22 7.32 -11.46 -11.63
CA LYS A 22 8.22 -12.30 -12.41
C LYS A 22 7.72 -13.75 -12.41
N ARG A 23 7.51 -14.33 -13.59
CA ARG A 23 7.28 -15.77 -13.80
C ARG A 23 8.19 -16.27 -14.91
N ASN A 24 9.02 -17.27 -14.63
CA ASN A 24 9.93 -17.89 -15.61
C ASN A 24 10.72 -16.86 -16.43
N GLU A 25 11.43 -15.96 -15.74
CA GLU A 25 12.24 -14.87 -16.34
C GLU A 25 11.45 -13.83 -17.16
N LYS A 26 10.12 -13.85 -17.12
CA LYS A 26 9.26 -12.86 -17.77
C LYS A 26 8.45 -12.08 -16.74
N ILE A 27 8.18 -10.81 -17.04
CA ILE A 27 7.21 -10.04 -16.25
C ILE A 27 5.82 -10.32 -16.80
N VAL A 28 4.96 -10.86 -15.95
CA VAL A 28 3.55 -11.11 -16.26
C VAL A 28 2.72 -9.99 -15.65
N LYS A 29 1.84 -9.40 -16.48
CA LYS A 29 0.83 -8.43 -16.08
C LYS A 29 -0.52 -9.14 -15.94
N SER A 30 -1.18 -9.03 -14.79
CA SER A 30 -2.55 -9.49 -14.57
C SER A 30 -3.44 -8.35 -14.07
N ALA A 31 -4.72 -8.35 -14.45
CA ALA A 31 -5.69 -7.43 -13.87
C ALA A 31 -6.08 -7.89 -12.47
N VAL A 32 -6.36 -6.94 -11.57
CA VAL A 32 -6.72 -7.17 -10.17
C VAL A 32 -8.03 -6.41 -9.87
N PRO A 33 -9.18 -6.89 -10.36
CA PRO A 33 -10.45 -6.15 -10.29
C PRO A 33 -10.90 -5.79 -8.87
N GLU A 34 -10.56 -6.61 -7.89
CA GLU A 34 -10.85 -6.42 -6.47
C GLU A 34 -10.19 -5.16 -5.89
N LEU A 35 -9.10 -4.69 -6.49
CA LEU A 35 -8.45 -3.45 -6.10
C LEU A 35 -8.97 -2.23 -6.88
N ASN A 36 -9.92 -2.40 -7.81
CA ASN A 36 -10.54 -1.28 -8.53
C ASN A 36 -11.63 -0.63 -7.67
N CYS A 37 -11.33 0.51 -7.07
CA CYS A 37 -12.36 1.40 -6.54
C CYS A 37 -12.69 2.50 -7.56
N LYS A 38 -13.91 2.49 -8.11
CA LYS A 38 -14.39 3.55 -9.01
C LYS A 38 -14.78 4.84 -8.28
N ALA A 39 -15.01 4.76 -6.97
CA ALA A 39 -15.42 5.89 -6.15
C ALA A 39 -14.25 6.77 -5.69
N HIS A 40 -13.04 6.21 -5.62
CA HIS A 40 -11.84 6.96 -5.27
C HIS A 40 -11.17 7.49 -6.54
N GLU A 41 -11.12 8.81 -6.70
CA GLU A 41 -10.42 9.45 -7.81
C GLU A 41 -8.93 9.66 -7.49
N GLU A 42 -8.65 10.13 -6.27
CA GLU A 42 -7.35 10.58 -5.79
C GLU A 42 -6.36 9.43 -5.50
N SER A 43 -5.07 9.68 -5.71
CA SER A 43 -4.01 8.69 -5.52
C SER A 43 -3.91 8.21 -4.06
N ASP A 44 -4.06 9.11 -3.09
CA ASP A 44 -3.85 8.80 -1.68
C ASP A 44 -4.99 7.95 -1.11
N THR A 45 -6.24 8.24 -1.46
CA THR A 45 -7.40 7.40 -1.11
C THR A 45 -7.31 6.01 -1.76
N LYS A 46 -6.76 5.90 -2.98
CA LYS A 46 -6.47 4.60 -3.62
C LYS A 46 -5.38 3.81 -2.90
N LYS A 47 -4.29 4.46 -2.46
CA LYS A 47 -3.23 3.78 -1.68
C LYS A 47 -3.79 3.19 -0.41
N ILE A 48 -4.60 3.94 0.34
CA ILE A 48 -5.21 3.44 1.58
C ILE A 48 -6.22 2.34 1.30
N PHE A 49 -7.04 2.46 0.26
CA PHE A 49 -7.94 1.39 -0.17
C PHE A 49 -7.19 0.07 -0.43
N HIS A 50 -6.04 0.13 -1.11
CA HIS A 50 -5.19 -1.04 -1.31
C HIS A 50 -4.68 -1.63 0.01
N VAL A 51 -4.25 -0.79 0.96
CA VAL A 51 -3.80 -1.25 2.29
C VAL A 51 -4.91 -2.00 3.03
N CYS A 52 -6.14 -1.48 3.01
CA CYS A 52 -7.30 -2.13 3.64
C CYS A 52 -7.72 -3.45 2.96
N HIS A 53 -7.27 -3.70 1.71
CA HIS A 53 -7.56 -4.93 0.97
C HIS A 53 -6.44 -5.97 1.01
N ILE A 54 -5.35 -5.71 1.76
CA ILE A 54 -4.31 -6.71 1.98
C ILE A 54 -4.85 -7.81 2.90
N ASP A 55 -4.85 -9.02 2.38
CA ASP A 55 -5.45 -10.21 3.00
C ASP A 55 -4.42 -11.18 3.59
N PHE A 56 -3.16 -10.76 3.71
CA PHE A 56 -2.05 -11.47 4.33
C PHE A 56 -1.25 -10.57 5.28
N ASP A 57 -0.53 -11.15 6.24
CA ASP A 57 0.30 -10.39 7.17
C ASP A 57 1.52 -9.81 6.43
N ALA A 58 1.78 -8.51 6.63
CA ALA A 58 2.77 -7.79 5.83
C ALA A 58 3.38 -6.59 6.56
N ASN A 59 4.61 -6.26 6.17
CA ASN A 59 5.25 -4.98 6.50
C ASN A 59 5.08 -4.04 5.31
N ILE A 60 4.33 -2.96 5.51
CA ILE A 60 3.94 -2.02 4.46
C ILE A 60 4.73 -0.74 4.65
N THR A 61 5.36 -0.27 3.58
CA THR A 61 5.97 1.06 3.53
C THR A 61 5.21 1.95 2.56
N ILE A 62 4.50 2.95 3.07
CA ILE A 62 3.83 3.97 2.28
C ILE A 62 4.83 5.10 2.05
N ARG A 63 5.06 5.49 0.80
CA ARG A 63 5.89 6.64 0.44
C ARG A 63 5.01 7.74 -0.11
N CYS A 64 5.08 8.92 0.49
CA CYS A 64 4.24 10.06 0.12
C CYS A 64 4.98 11.39 0.34
N SER A 65 4.55 12.39 -0.40
CA SER A 65 4.86 13.80 -0.15
C SER A 65 3.72 14.54 0.54
N ASP A 66 2.52 13.97 0.51
CA ASP A 66 1.28 14.60 0.98
C ASP A 66 0.92 14.07 2.36
N THR A 67 0.55 14.97 3.28
CA THR A 67 0.38 14.65 4.71
C THR A 67 -1.00 14.09 5.02
N ASP A 68 -1.98 14.37 4.16
CA ASP A 68 -3.36 13.89 4.28
C ASP A 68 -3.46 12.36 4.23
N ILE A 69 -2.53 11.67 3.58
CA ILE A 69 -2.49 10.20 3.56
C ILE A 69 -2.44 9.58 4.96
N LEU A 70 -1.82 10.25 5.94
CA LEU A 70 -1.82 9.80 7.33
C LEU A 70 -3.24 9.90 7.91
N ILE A 71 -3.91 11.03 7.70
CA ILE A 71 -5.27 11.25 8.21
C ILE A 71 -6.23 10.25 7.57
N ILE A 72 -6.13 10.04 6.26
CA ILE A 72 -6.92 9.07 5.51
C ILE A 72 -6.66 7.64 6.03
N LEU A 73 -5.40 7.28 6.29
CA LEU A 73 -5.07 5.97 6.86
C LEU A 73 -5.71 5.79 8.24
N LEU A 74 -5.58 6.78 9.13
CA LEU A 74 -6.12 6.74 10.49
C LEU A 74 -7.65 6.56 10.49
N ASP A 75 -8.35 7.26 9.61
CA ASP A 75 -9.81 7.14 9.44
C ASP A 75 -10.22 5.73 8.98
N ASN A 76 -9.38 5.06 8.20
CA ASN A 76 -9.67 3.76 7.57
C ASN A 76 -9.07 2.55 8.32
N LEU A 77 -8.48 2.72 9.51
CA LEU A 77 -7.85 1.61 10.23
C LEU A 77 -8.79 0.46 10.55
N HIS A 78 -10.05 0.77 10.82
CA HIS A 78 -11.10 -0.21 11.12
C HIS A 78 -11.44 -1.15 9.94
N HIS A 79 -10.92 -0.85 8.74
CA HIS A 79 -11.02 -1.73 7.57
C HIS A 79 -9.83 -2.68 7.42
N ILE A 80 -8.76 -2.53 8.21
CA ILE A 80 -7.61 -3.45 8.19
C ILE A 80 -8.03 -4.77 8.85
N LYS A 81 -7.76 -5.90 8.18
CA LYS A 81 -8.22 -7.23 8.60
C LYS A 81 -7.09 -8.17 9.03
N ARG A 82 -5.85 -7.68 9.06
CA ARG A 82 -4.62 -8.49 9.18
C ARG A 82 -3.59 -7.79 10.05
N ASN A 83 -2.56 -8.54 10.44
CA ASN A 83 -1.44 -7.99 11.17
C ASN A 83 -0.53 -7.23 10.21
N LEU A 84 -0.77 -5.92 10.08
CA LEU A 84 -0.05 -5.06 9.16
C LEU A 84 0.88 -4.12 9.92
N THR A 85 2.19 -4.25 9.77
CA THR A 85 3.11 -3.20 10.27
C THR A 85 3.23 -2.12 9.20
N ILE A 86 2.60 -0.98 9.40
CA ILE A 86 2.63 0.13 8.44
C ILE A 86 3.75 1.11 8.80
N SER A 87 4.46 1.63 7.80
CA SER A 87 5.50 2.64 7.97
C SER A 87 5.29 3.73 6.93
N ILE A 88 5.21 4.99 7.34
CA ILE A 88 4.98 6.10 6.42
C ILE A 88 6.26 6.90 6.25
N LEU A 89 6.77 6.92 5.03
CA LEU A 89 7.92 7.70 4.63
C LEU A 89 7.43 8.99 3.97
N PHE A 90 7.58 10.08 4.70
CA PHE A 90 7.23 11.41 4.23
C PHE A 90 8.45 12.13 3.65
N GLY A 91 8.31 12.72 2.46
CA GLY A 91 9.31 13.66 1.94
C GLY A 91 9.41 13.75 0.41
N THR A 92 10.09 14.80 -0.06
CA THR A 92 10.34 15.08 -1.48
C THR A 92 11.85 15.17 -1.76
N GLY A 93 12.30 14.56 -2.86
CA GLY A 93 13.71 14.59 -3.29
C GLY A 93 14.65 13.64 -2.54
N ASN A 94 15.96 13.85 -2.69
CA ASN A 94 17.01 13.03 -2.05
C ASN A 94 17.22 13.34 -0.55
N ASN A 95 16.59 14.40 -0.05
CA ASN A 95 16.63 14.79 1.36
C ASN A 95 15.51 14.05 2.10
N LYS A 96 15.74 12.78 2.42
CA LYS A 96 14.86 11.98 3.28
C LYS A 96 14.91 12.56 4.71
N MET A 97 13.99 13.47 5.02
CA MET A 97 13.66 13.88 6.39
C MET A 97 13.08 12.68 7.17
N PRO A 98 13.19 12.65 8.51
CA PRO A 98 13.13 11.42 9.29
C PRO A 98 11.81 10.67 9.09
N THR A 99 11.98 9.41 8.69
CA THR A 99 11.08 8.28 8.91
C THR A 99 10.26 8.44 10.20
N ASN A 100 8.97 8.76 10.07
CA ASN A 100 8.02 8.59 11.16
C ASN A 100 7.44 7.19 11.04
N TRP A 101 7.80 6.33 11.99
CA TRP A 101 7.26 4.97 12.09
C TRP A 101 5.97 5.04 12.90
N ILE A 102 4.86 4.63 12.31
CA ILE A 102 3.61 4.44 13.04
C ILE A 102 3.31 2.95 12.96
N ASN A 103 3.79 2.19 13.94
CA ASN A 103 3.45 0.77 14.04
C ASN A 103 1.99 0.66 14.48
N ILE A 104 1.14 0.17 13.58
CA ILE A 104 -0.26 -0.11 13.86
C ILE A 104 -0.40 -1.63 13.92
N SER A 105 -0.13 -2.22 15.08
CA SER A 105 -0.42 -3.64 15.31
C SER A 105 -1.83 -3.76 15.85
N ASP A 106 -2.69 -4.50 15.15
CA ASP A 106 -3.97 -4.95 15.68
C ASP A 106 -3.69 -6.08 16.69
N GLU A 107 -3.37 -5.72 17.94
CA GLU A 107 -3.50 -6.65 19.05
C GLU A 107 -5.00 -6.77 19.33
N SER A 108 -5.62 -7.76 18.70
CA SER A 108 -7.01 -8.16 18.85
C SER A 108 -7.59 -7.77 20.22
N TYR A 109 -8.46 -6.76 20.23
CA TYR A 109 -9.35 -6.50 21.34
C TYR A 109 -10.37 -7.64 21.40
N ASP A 110 -10.25 -8.51 22.41
CA ASP A 110 -11.19 -9.57 22.73
C ASP A 110 -12.35 -9.00 23.58
N PRO A 111 -13.57 -8.84 23.05
CA PRO A 111 -14.71 -8.44 23.84
C PRO A 111 -15.32 -9.69 24.48
N HIS A 112 -14.76 -10.10 25.61
CA HIS A 112 -15.50 -10.89 26.60
C HIS A 112 -16.36 -9.98 27.49
#